data_AF-A0A9W8P8B7-F1
#
_entry.id   AF-A0A9W8P8B7-F1
#
_cell.length_a   1.000
_cell.length_b   1.000
_cell.length_c   1.000
_cell.angle_alpha   90.00
_cell.angle_beta   90.00
_cell.angle_gamma   90.00
#
_symmetry.space_group_name_H-M   'P 1'
#
loop_
_entity.id
_entity.type
_entity.pdbx_description
1 polymer ?
#
loop_
_entity_poly.entity_id
_entity_poly.type
_entity_poly.pdbx_seq_one_letter_code
_entity_poly.pdbx_strand_id
1 'polypeptide(L)'
;MLPLGYSFVILLAHPWSASFVEGSTKVARQTSIPSGWSFYSCFIDNTLSGRLLTVNSGLPSSTVTAVGCVEYCSSNNWTYAGVEYGGECYCDEVLHETGSQETSSSDCDMPCNGDTSQTCGGPNRIDVYWDGDLNVPSSPPTLYQSYWTYSGCFVDNTSQRTLIMQVEPPSSSVSPPTCADTCTFYGYTTMGTEFGDECWCGNDTGSAAQVADTECAMTCNANRDYFCGDANRLSVYHNNPPQETYSSECLDLNVPSWLNISNFTLFASPKEPPTSSGGWEGSTLHIIDILVDGDATYSLISACQDCNVTWLGLSFSGTGAGYLIPSVSSPEGAPPMLSLNLIAGISVVFQTRATIPNDLPDYPNFCTVANPYPSGSGYSPTDGPVLQGDYHADAWAMCPNISAVPANRLDLVSQPQPDHPNYNVEECIPVDVWVE
;
A
#
# COMPACT_ATOMS: atom_id res chain seq x y z
N MET A 1 -78.89 -52.28 52.35
CA MET A 1 -77.42 -52.43 52.33
C MET A 1 -76.97 -52.33 50.89
N LEU A 2 -76.12 -51.34 50.58
CA LEU A 2 -75.16 -51.34 49.45
C LEU A 2 -74.17 -52.54 49.61
N PRO A 3 -73.27 -52.88 48.66
CA PRO A 3 -72.79 -52.13 47.48
C PRO A 3 -72.67 -52.95 46.14
N LEU A 4 -72.77 -52.30 44.98
CA LEU A 4 -71.73 -51.79 44.03
C LEU A 4 -71.00 -52.86 43.18
N GLY A 5 -71.26 -52.80 41.87
CA GLY A 5 -70.38 -53.28 40.82
C GLY A 5 -69.53 -52.16 40.23
N TYR A 6 -68.55 -52.50 39.40
CA TYR A 6 -67.95 -51.58 38.44
C TYR A 6 -67.54 -52.32 37.16
N SER A 7 -67.88 -51.68 36.05
CA SER A 7 -67.85 -52.15 34.67
C SER A 7 -66.69 -51.47 33.92
N PHE A 8 -66.10 -52.18 32.96
CA PHE A 8 -65.07 -51.66 32.04
C PHE A 8 -65.63 -50.53 31.17
N VAL A 9 -64.94 -49.38 31.14
CA VAL A 9 -65.24 -48.27 30.22
C VAL A 9 -64.10 -48.13 29.22
N ILE A 10 -64.45 -48.30 27.94
CA ILE A 10 -63.64 -48.02 26.76
C ILE A 10 -63.64 -46.51 26.55
N LEU A 11 -62.45 -45.89 26.53
CA LEU A 11 -62.26 -44.46 26.25
C LEU A 11 -62.47 -44.18 24.76
N LEU A 12 -63.60 -43.55 24.42
CA LEU A 12 -63.82 -42.90 23.13
C LEU A 12 -63.34 -41.44 23.23
N ALA A 13 -62.34 -41.10 22.43
CA ALA A 13 -61.88 -39.73 22.25
C ALA A 13 -62.98 -38.87 21.60
N HIS A 14 -63.37 -37.79 22.26
CA HIS A 14 -64.23 -36.75 21.70
C HIS A 14 -63.35 -35.67 21.05
N PRO A 15 -63.76 -35.09 19.91
CA PRO A 15 -63.04 -33.97 19.32
C PRO A 15 -63.40 -32.70 20.11
N TRP A 16 -62.47 -32.23 20.95
CA TRP A 16 -62.46 -30.84 21.35
C TRP A 16 -61.81 -30.03 20.24
N SER A 17 -62.64 -29.25 19.55
CA SER A 17 -62.22 -28.14 18.73
C SER A 17 -61.49 -27.13 19.61
N ALA A 18 -60.15 -27.17 19.59
CA ALA A 18 -59.33 -26.05 20.00
C ALA A 18 -59.54 -24.95 18.97
N SER A 19 -60.21 -23.86 19.38
CA SER A 19 -60.09 -22.60 18.68
C SER A 19 -58.63 -22.19 18.73
N PHE A 20 -57.96 -22.26 17.59
CA PHE A 20 -56.68 -21.58 17.39
C PHE A 20 -56.96 -20.09 17.57
N VAL A 21 -56.45 -19.52 18.65
CA VAL A 21 -56.11 -18.11 18.65
C VAL A 21 -54.99 -18.00 17.63
N GLU A 22 -55.21 -17.27 16.53
CA GLU A 22 -54.15 -16.86 15.62
C GLU A 22 -53.07 -16.17 16.46
N GLY A 23 -52.02 -16.93 16.80
CA GLY A 23 -50.80 -16.36 17.30
C GLY A 23 -50.29 -15.40 16.24
N SER A 24 -49.95 -14.20 16.67
CA SER A 24 -49.22 -13.19 15.89
C SER A 24 -48.24 -13.89 14.96
N THR A 25 -48.51 -13.82 13.65
CA THR A 25 -47.58 -14.25 12.63
C THR A 25 -46.28 -13.48 12.87
N LYS A 26 -45.24 -14.17 13.35
CA LYS A 26 -43.88 -13.62 13.33
C LYS A 26 -43.64 -13.15 11.91
N VAL A 27 -43.47 -11.83 11.74
CA VAL A 27 -43.05 -11.25 10.47
C VAL A 27 -41.71 -11.90 10.14
N ALA A 28 -41.64 -12.62 9.03
CA ALA A 28 -40.41 -13.31 8.65
C ALA A 28 -39.35 -12.26 8.31
N ARG A 29 -38.11 -12.45 8.79
CA ARG A 29 -36.96 -11.66 8.32
C ARG A 29 -36.81 -11.85 6.80
N GLN A 30 -36.54 -10.75 6.12
CA GLN A 30 -36.86 -10.56 4.69
C GLN A 30 -36.18 -11.55 3.73
N THR A 31 -36.95 -11.97 2.72
CA THR A 31 -36.51 -12.93 1.69
C THR A 31 -36.20 -12.30 0.33
N SER A 32 -36.46 -11.00 0.15
CA SER A 32 -36.25 -10.26 -1.10
C SER A 32 -35.31 -9.05 -0.92
N ILE A 33 -34.14 -9.28 -0.34
CA ILE A 33 -33.06 -8.28 -0.25
C ILE A 33 -32.31 -8.22 -1.60
N PRO A 34 -31.79 -7.06 -2.03
CA PRO A 34 -31.00 -6.94 -3.27
C PRO A 34 -29.90 -7.99 -3.42
N SER A 35 -29.63 -8.42 -4.65
CA SER A 35 -28.58 -9.41 -4.95
C SER A 35 -27.22 -8.94 -4.44
N GLY A 36 -26.50 -9.83 -3.75
CA GLY A 36 -25.24 -9.51 -3.05
C GLY A 36 -25.44 -9.24 -1.57
N TRP A 37 -26.58 -8.67 -1.18
CA TRP A 37 -26.83 -8.33 0.21
C TRP A 37 -27.52 -9.46 0.99
N SER A 38 -27.22 -9.51 2.27
CA SER A 38 -27.81 -10.45 3.22
C SER A 38 -28.10 -9.76 4.54
N PHE A 39 -29.09 -10.28 5.27
CA PHE A 39 -29.30 -9.88 6.65
C PHE A 39 -28.10 -10.36 7.48
N TYR A 40 -27.46 -9.44 8.19
CA TYR A 40 -26.28 -9.73 9.01
C TYR A 40 -26.70 -10.09 10.44
N SER A 41 -27.17 -9.09 11.21
CA SER A 41 -27.65 -9.31 12.57
C SER A 41 -28.47 -8.12 13.08
N CYS A 42 -29.17 -8.33 14.19
CA CYS A 42 -29.76 -7.29 15.01
C CYS A 42 -28.74 -6.85 16.08
N PHE A 43 -28.62 -5.55 16.31
CA PHE A 43 -27.69 -4.97 17.27
C PHE A 43 -28.39 -3.99 18.21
N ILE A 44 -27.81 -3.82 19.40
CA ILE A 44 -28.09 -2.68 20.26
C ILE A 44 -27.51 -1.44 19.59
N ASP A 45 -28.34 -0.44 19.32
CA ASP A 45 -27.92 0.86 18.79
C ASP A 45 -28.31 1.96 19.78
N ASN A 46 -27.46 2.17 20.80
CA ASN A 46 -27.75 3.15 21.84
C ASN A 46 -27.09 4.48 21.52
N THR A 47 -27.91 5.46 21.14
CA THR A 47 -27.45 6.83 20.82
C THR A 47 -26.59 7.50 21.89
N LEU A 48 -26.68 7.09 23.17
CA LEU A 48 -25.82 7.60 24.25
C LEU A 48 -24.39 7.05 24.23
N SER A 49 -24.21 5.86 23.66
CA SER A 49 -22.91 5.20 23.47
C SER A 49 -22.33 5.44 22.07
N GLY A 50 -23.04 6.20 21.23
CA GLY A 50 -22.76 6.37 19.79
C GLY A 50 -23.64 5.46 18.93
N ARG A 51 -23.87 5.87 17.68
CA ARG A 51 -24.64 5.06 16.71
C ARG A 51 -23.78 3.92 16.17
N LEU A 52 -24.40 2.77 15.88
CA LEU A 52 -23.70 1.65 15.23
C LEU A 52 -23.39 1.97 13.76
N LEU A 53 -24.34 2.58 13.05
CA LEU A 53 -24.18 3.11 11.69
C LEU A 53 -24.47 4.62 11.73
N THR A 54 -23.59 5.44 11.19
CA THR A 54 -23.59 6.88 11.45
C THR A 54 -24.21 7.72 10.33
N VAL A 55 -24.28 7.20 9.11
CA VAL A 55 -24.74 7.97 7.94
C VAL A 55 -26.25 7.80 7.75
N ASN A 56 -27.03 8.82 8.07
CA ASN A 56 -28.47 8.79 7.81
C ASN A 56 -28.77 8.98 6.32
N SER A 57 -29.55 8.08 5.72
CA SER A 57 -29.94 8.11 4.29
C SER A 57 -30.81 9.31 3.88
N GLY A 58 -31.45 9.99 4.84
CA GLY A 58 -32.41 11.06 4.58
C GLY A 58 -33.72 10.59 3.95
N LEU A 59 -33.98 9.29 3.87
CA LEU A 59 -35.25 8.77 3.37
C LEU A 59 -36.42 9.25 4.25
N PRO A 60 -37.57 9.63 3.66
CA PRO A 60 -38.74 10.01 4.45
C PRO A 60 -39.16 8.87 5.38
N SER A 61 -39.33 9.15 6.67
CA SER A 61 -39.57 8.10 7.67
C SER A 61 -40.83 7.27 7.42
N SER A 62 -41.82 7.83 6.71
CA SER A 62 -43.06 7.14 6.33
C SER A 62 -42.89 6.14 5.18
N THR A 63 -41.76 6.18 4.46
CA THR A 63 -41.51 5.34 3.28
C THR A 63 -40.41 4.31 3.50
N VAL A 64 -39.73 4.33 4.65
CA VAL A 64 -38.63 3.41 4.94
C VAL A 64 -39.13 1.96 4.95
N THR A 65 -38.43 1.12 4.19
CA THR A 65 -38.53 -0.34 4.17
C THR A 65 -37.11 -0.91 4.31
N ALA A 66 -36.97 -2.15 4.76
CA ALA A 66 -35.64 -2.79 4.83
C ALA A 66 -35.02 -2.90 3.44
N VAL A 67 -35.80 -3.36 2.46
CA VAL A 67 -35.36 -3.46 1.06
C VAL A 67 -34.94 -2.11 0.50
N GLY A 68 -35.77 -1.07 0.69
CA GLY A 68 -35.48 0.28 0.18
C GLY A 68 -34.26 0.93 0.84
N CYS A 69 -34.02 0.64 2.13
CA CYS A 69 -32.80 1.09 2.79
C CYS A 69 -31.56 0.42 2.20
N VAL A 70 -31.59 -0.91 2.00
CA VAL A 70 -30.48 -1.63 1.36
C VAL A 70 -30.25 -1.15 -0.07
N GLU A 71 -31.31 -0.94 -0.86
CA GLU A 71 -31.20 -0.40 -2.21
C GLU A 71 -30.55 0.99 -2.22
N TYR A 72 -30.92 1.86 -1.27
CA TYR A 72 -30.32 3.17 -1.12
C TYR A 72 -28.83 3.06 -0.78
N CYS A 73 -28.49 2.29 0.25
CA CYS A 73 -27.11 2.15 0.71
C CYS A 73 -26.23 1.51 -0.38
N SER A 74 -26.71 0.45 -1.03
CA SER A 74 -26.04 -0.20 -2.15
C SER A 74 -25.82 0.75 -3.33
N SER A 75 -26.81 1.56 -3.71
CA SER A 75 -26.70 2.51 -4.82
C SER A 75 -25.75 3.67 -4.53
N ASN A 76 -25.39 3.87 -3.26
CA ASN A 76 -24.44 4.89 -2.80
C ASN A 76 -23.11 4.28 -2.31
N ASN A 77 -22.82 3.03 -2.69
CA ASN A 77 -21.56 2.34 -2.38
C ASN A 77 -21.25 2.24 -0.88
N TRP A 78 -22.26 1.98 -0.06
CA TRP A 78 -22.09 1.63 1.35
C TRP A 78 -22.06 0.11 1.53
N THR A 79 -21.29 -0.39 2.50
CA THR A 79 -21.13 -1.83 2.80
C THR A 79 -22.22 -2.33 3.74
N TYR A 80 -22.64 -1.50 4.69
CA TYR A 80 -23.70 -1.77 5.65
C TYR A 80 -24.91 -0.88 5.42
N ALA A 81 -26.08 -1.45 5.67
CA ALA A 81 -27.35 -0.77 5.71
C ALA A 81 -28.06 -1.19 6.99
N GLY A 82 -28.65 -0.23 7.69
CA GLY A 82 -29.29 -0.47 8.98
C GLY A 82 -30.63 0.22 9.04
N VAL A 83 -31.65 -0.51 9.46
CA VAL A 83 -32.99 0.04 9.68
C VAL A 83 -33.35 -0.02 11.16
N GLU A 84 -33.83 1.10 11.68
CA GLU A 84 -34.15 1.27 13.10
C GLU A 84 -35.51 1.95 13.29
N TYR A 85 -36.18 1.62 14.40
CA TYR A 85 -37.39 2.27 14.89
C TYR A 85 -38.52 2.39 13.84
N GLY A 86 -38.59 1.44 12.90
CA GLY A 86 -39.61 1.39 11.85
C GLY A 86 -39.44 2.41 10.72
N GLY A 87 -38.69 3.49 10.95
CA GLY A 87 -38.68 4.67 10.07
C GLY A 87 -37.32 5.30 9.84
N GLU A 88 -36.25 4.73 10.38
CA GLU A 88 -34.90 5.24 10.21
C GLU A 88 -34.10 4.29 9.29
N CYS A 89 -33.29 4.88 8.42
CA CYS A 89 -32.38 4.14 7.55
C CYS A 89 -31.01 4.80 7.60
N TYR A 90 -30.02 4.01 7.98
CA TYR A 90 -28.63 4.37 8.07
C TYR A 90 -27.80 3.51 7.14
N CYS A 91 -26.70 4.07 6.66
CA CYS A 91 -25.68 3.36 5.94
C CYS A 91 -24.36 3.55 6.67
N ASP A 92 -23.42 2.65 6.43
CA ASP A 92 -22.05 2.84 6.83
C ASP A 92 -21.14 1.91 6.05
N GLU A 93 -19.83 2.12 6.12
CA GLU A 93 -18.83 1.20 5.61
C GLU A 93 -18.39 0.20 6.67
N VAL A 94 -18.55 0.56 7.94
CA VAL A 94 -18.10 -0.22 9.09
C VAL A 94 -19.20 -0.37 10.12
N LEU A 95 -19.09 -1.39 10.97
CA LEU A 95 -19.86 -1.48 12.21
C LEU A 95 -19.02 -0.86 13.32
N HIS A 96 -19.44 0.30 13.84
CA HIS A 96 -18.73 0.93 14.95
C HIS A 96 -18.89 0.13 16.26
N GLU A 97 -17.85 0.07 17.11
CA GLU A 97 -17.85 -0.74 18.35
C GLU A 97 -18.82 -0.26 19.46
N THR A 98 -19.76 0.62 19.12
CA THR A 98 -20.76 1.19 20.03
C THR A 98 -21.94 0.25 20.27
N GLY A 99 -22.12 -0.76 19.42
CA GLY A 99 -23.22 -1.73 19.47
C GLY A 99 -22.77 -3.15 19.87
N SER A 100 -23.56 -3.81 20.71
CA SER A 100 -23.41 -5.25 20.97
C SER A 100 -24.45 -6.04 20.16
N GLN A 101 -24.04 -7.18 19.61
CA GLN A 101 -24.95 -8.09 18.93
C GLN A 101 -26.02 -8.59 19.90
N GLU A 102 -27.29 -8.52 19.50
CA GLU A 102 -28.39 -9.02 20.33
C GLU A 102 -28.52 -10.55 20.28
N THR A 103 -28.89 -11.13 21.42
CA THR A 103 -29.07 -12.58 21.54
C THR A 103 -30.47 -13.04 21.16
N SER A 104 -31.45 -12.13 21.13
CA SER A 104 -32.82 -12.41 20.71
C SER A 104 -33.20 -11.61 19.48
N SER A 105 -33.62 -12.31 18.42
CA SER A 105 -34.13 -11.66 17.21
C SER A 105 -35.44 -10.89 17.43
N SER A 106 -36.17 -11.17 18.52
CA SER A 106 -37.47 -10.56 18.83
C SER A 106 -37.44 -9.06 19.08
N ASP A 107 -36.27 -8.53 19.43
CA ASP A 107 -36.12 -7.14 19.84
C ASP A 107 -35.94 -6.20 18.63
N CYS A 108 -35.73 -6.79 17.45
CA CYS A 108 -35.73 -6.13 16.14
C CYS A 108 -36.96 -6.51 15.27
N ASP A 109 -38.12 -6.77 15.88
CA ASP A 109 -39.34 -7.16 15.15
C ASP A 109 -40.30 -5.97 14.87
N MET A 110 -39.84 -4.71 14.96
CA MET A 110 -40.69 -3.54 14.68
C MET A 110 -41.05 -3.48 13.20
N PRO A 111 -42.33 -3.38 12.82
CA PRO A 111 -42.71 -3.24 11.42
C PRO A 111 -42.14 -1.97 10.79
N CYS A 112 -41.69 -2.07 9.54
CA CYS A 112 -41.31 -0.89 8.76
C CYS A 112 -42.53 0.01 8.47
N ASN A 113 -42.34 1.32 8.50
CA ASN A 113 -43.39 2.31 8.24
C ASN A 113 -43.87 2.28 6.78
N GLY A 114 -42.95 2.03 5.83
CA GLY A 114 -43.27 1.97 4.41
C GLY A 114 -43.88 0.64 3.97
N ASP A 115 -43.66 -0.44 4.74
CA ASP A 115 -44.20 -1.77 4.46
C ASP A 115 -44.22 -2.63 5.72
N THR A 116 -45.39 -2.81 6.31
CA THR A 116 -45.56 -3.55 7.57
C THR A 116 -45.33 -5.07 7.43
N SER A 117 -45.10 -5.57 6.22
CA SER A 117 -44.64 -6.96 6.00
C SER A 117 -43.13 -7.13 6.22
N GLN A 118 -42.41 -6.03 6.46
CA GLN A 118 -40.98 -6.00 6.74
C GLN A 118 -40.68 -5.59 8.18
N THR A 119 -39.52 -6.02 8.69
CA THR A 119 -38.99 -5.60 10.00
C THR A 119 -37.90 -4.55 9.81
N CYS A 120 -37.94 -3.52 10.65
CA CYS A 120 -37.03 -2.39 10.63
C CYS A 120 -36.52 -2.08 12.05
N GLY A 121 -35.88 -3.08 12.68
CA GLY A 121 -35.26 -2.93 13.98
C GLY A 121 -36.28 -2.74 15.12
N GLY A 122 -36.00 -1.80 16.02
CA GLY A 122 -36.81 -1.49 17.20
C GLY A 122 -36.25 -0.29 17.97
N PRO A 123 -36.71 0.02 19.19
CA PRO A 123 -36.18 1.12 19.97
C PRO A 123 -34.75 0.85 20.46
N ASN A 124 -33.76 1.63 20.01
CA ASN A 124 -32.33 1.38 20.24
C ASN A 124 -31.89 0.02 19.70
N ARG A 125 -32.49 -0.41 18.58
CA ARG A 125 -32.30 -1.73 17.98
C ARG A 125 -32.27 -1.57 16.47
N ILE A 126 -31.14 -1.90 15.86
CA ILE A 126 -30.95 -1.77 14.43
C ILE A 126 -30.79 -3.15 13.80
N ASP A 127 -31.61 -3.42 12.76
CA ASP A 127 -31.41 -4.58 11.88
C ASP A 127 -30.39 -4.19 10.82
N VAL A 128 -29.25 -4.89 10.81
CA VAL A 128 -28.14 -4.63 9.88
C VAL A 128 -28.14 -5.64 8.75
N TYR A 129 -27.92 -5.13 7.55
CA TYR A 129 -27.70 -5.85 6.31
C TYR A 129 -26.30 -5.53 5.79
N TRP A 130 -25.72 -6.48 5.07
CA TRP A 130 -24.36 -6.39 4.54
C TRP A 130 -24.28 -7.00 3.14
N ASP A 131 -23.52 -6.37 2.25
CA ASP A 131 -23.30 -6.75 0.84
C ASP A 131 -22.41 -7.99 0.61
N GLY A 132 -21.89 -8.60 1.69
CA GLY A 132 -21.07 -9.80 1.62
C GLY A 132 -19.72 -9.60 0.92
N ASP A 133 -19.36 -8.37 0.56
CA ASP A 133 -18.08 -8.07 -0.04
C ASP A 133 -17.03 -8.03 1.07
N LEU A 134 -16.03 -8.91 0.98
CA LEU A 134 -14.90 -9.00 1.91
C LEU A 134 -13.90 -7.86 1.69
N ASN A 135 -14.36 -6.67 1.30
CA ASN A 135 -13.57 -5.44 1.41
C ASN A 135 -13.67 -4.84 2.81
N VAL A 136 -13.88 -5.68 3.84
CA VAL A 136 -13.32 -5.39 5.16
C VAL A 136 -11.84 -5.72 5.01
N PRO A 137 -10.91 -4.74 5.05
CA PRO A 137 -9.50 -5.03 4.93
C PRO A 137 -9.13 -6.15 5.92
N SER A 138 -8.78 -7.32 5.40
CA SER A 138 -8.50 -8.48 6.24
C SER A 138 -7.14 -8.30 6.87
N SER A 139 -7.10 -7.83 8.12
CA SER A 139 -5.85 -7.43 8.78
C SER A 139 -5.21 -6.22 8.05
N PRO A 140 -4.51 -5.33 8.78
CA PRO A 140 -3.76 -4.26 8.15
C PRO A 140 -2.91 -4.82 7.01
N PRO A 141 -3.09 -4.33 5.77
CA PRO A 141 -2.38 -4.85 4.62
C PRO A 141 -0.88 -4.65 4.81
N THR A 142 -0.10 -5.69 4.54
CA THR A 142 1.35 -5.59 4.34
C THR A 142 1.64 -4.94 2.98
N LEU A 143 1.28 -3.68 2.76
CA LEU A 143 1.52 -2.99 1.49
C LEU A 143 1.74 -1.50 1.77
N TYR A 144 2.80 -0.84 1.28
CA TYR A 144 3.29 -0.70 -0.11
C TYR A 144 4.82 -0.41 -0.09
N GLN A 145 5.57 -0.78 -1.14
CA GLN A 145 7.05 -0.81 -1.24
C GLN A 145 7.81 -1.88 -0.43
N SER A 146 7.20 -3.02 -0.06
CA SER A 146 7.84 -4.16 0.67
C SER A 146 8.61 -3.86 1.98
N TYR A 147 8.74 -2.59 2.38
CA TYR A 147 9.54 -2.10 3.50
C TYR A 147 8.68 -1.56 4.64
N TRP A 148 7.48 -1.08 4.37
CA TRP A 148 6.58 -0.57 5.40
C TRP A 148 5.75 -1.69 6.03
N THR A 149 5.90 -1.87 7.35
CA THR A 149 5.20 -2.91 8.11
C THR A 149 4.26 -2.27 9.12
N TYR A 150 2.99 -2.72 9.12
CA TYR A 150 2.04 -2.30 10.14
C TYR A 150 2.55 -2.68 11.54
N SER A 151 2.54 -1.70 12.42
CA SER A 151 3.15 -1.78 13.75
C SER A 151 2.12 -1.73 14.88
N GLY A 152 0.87 -1.41 14.57
CA GLY A 152 -0.24 -1.41 15.53
C GLY A 152 -1.13 -0.19 15.43
N CYS A 153 -2.24 -0.24 16.16
CA CYS A 153 -3.10 0.91 16.42
C CYS A 153 -2.62 1.65 17.68
N PHE A 154 -2.45 2.96 17.61
CA PHE A 154 -1.97 3.79 18.72
C PHE A 154 -2.95 4.91 19.07
N VAL A 155 -3.04 5.26 20.34
CA VAL A 155 -3.79 6.45 20.78
C VAL A 155 -3.08 7.69 20.28
N ASP A 156 -3.79 8.53 19.53
CA ASP A 156 -3.32 9.86 19.13
C ASP A 156 -4.07 10.97 19.87
N ASN A 157 -3.37 12.05 20.20
CA ASN A 157 -3.99 13.16 20.93
C ASN A 157 -3.46 14.50 20.43
N THR A 158 -4.35 15.46 20.17
CA THR A 158 -3.99 16.82 19.75
C THR A 158 -3.03 17.57 20.70
N SER A 159 -3.04 17.25 22.00
CA SER A 159 -2.14 17.82 23.01
C SER A 159 -0.79 17.11 23.12
N GLN A 160 -0.69 15.89 22.59
CA GLN A 160 0.55 15.12 22.50
C GLN A 160 0.43 14.13 21.34
N ARG A 161 0.76 14.62 20.13
CA ARG A 161 0.70 13.79 18.91
C ARG A 161 1.70 12.66 18.97
N THR A 162 1.28 11.50 18.47
CA THR A 162 2.09 10.29 18.34
C THR A 162 3.19 10.49 17.31
N LEU A 163 2.85 11.12 16.19
CA LEU A 163 3.77 11.51 15.12
C LEU A 163 3.76 13.03 14.96
N ILE A 164 4.91 13.60 14.66
CA ILE A 164 5.15 15.03 14.85
C ILE A 164 4.72 15.90 13.65
N MET A 165 4.52 15.30 12.47
CA MET A 165 4.39 16.05 11.23
C MET A 165 3.21 15.55 10.41
N GLN A 166 2.17 16.37 10.26
CA GLN A 166 1.05 16.07 9.37
C GLN A 166 1.46 16.44 7.93
N VAL A 167 1.20 15.55 6.98
CA VAL A 167 1.47 15.76 5.54
C VAL A 167 0.19 15.65 4.72
N GLU A 168 0.19 16.30 3.56
CA GLU A 168 -0.80 16.08 2.51
C GLU A 168 -0.12 15.37 1.32
N PRO A 169 -0.58 14.16 0.94
CA PRO A 169 -0.10 13.49 -0.26
C PRO A 169 -0.46 14.26 -1.55
N PRO A 170 0.36 14.20 -2.62
CA PRO A 170 0.18 15.00 -3.85
C PRO A 170 -1.16 14.81 -4.57
N SER A 171 -1.75 13.61 -4.48
CA SER A 171 -3.03 13.28 -5.11
C SER A 171 -4.24 13.60 -4.22
N SER A 172 -4.05 14.12 -3.00
CA SER A 172 -5.07 14.25 -1.94
C SER A 172 -5.83 12.94 -1.64
N SER A 173 -5.29 11.80 -2.11
CA SER A 173 -5.87 10.48 -1.96
C SER A 173 -5.19 9.76 -0.80
N VAL A 174 -5.61 10.05 0.43
CA VAL A 174 -4.97 9.46 1.62
C VAL A 174 -5.24 7.96 1.71
N SER A 175 -4.14 7.21 1.87
CA SER A 175 -4.07 5.77 2.07
C SER A 175 -2.69 5.42 2.64
N PRO A 176 -2.50 4.26 3.31
CA PRO A 176 -1.19 3.83 3.78
C PRO A 176 -0.10 3.87 2.69
N PRO A 177 -0.33 3.41 1.44
CA PRO A 177 0.62 3.56 0.35
C PRO A 177 1.06 5.01 0.10
N THR A 178 0.11 5.93 -0.09
CA THR A 178 0.43 7.34 -0.38
C THR A 178 1.10 8.04 0.80
N CYS A 179 0.80 7.61 2.03
CA CYS A 179 1.45 8.07 3.24
C CYS A 179 2.89 7.57 3.37
N ALA A 180 3.12 6.30 3.05
CA ALA A 180 4.45 5.72 2.97
C ALA A 180 5.33 6.50 2.00
N ASP A 181 4.85 6.75 0.78
CA ASP A 181 5.58 7.49 -0.26
C ASP A 181 5.94 8.90 0.22
N THR A 182 4.94 9.61 0.79
CA THR A 182 5.12 10.99 1.25
C THR A 182 6.06 11.08 2.46
N CYS A 183 5.90 10.21 3.46
CA CYS A 183 6.79 10.19 4.62
C CYS A 183 8.22 9.76 4.26
N THR A 184 8.38 8.84 3.30
CA THR A 184 9.68 8.45 2.74
C THR A 184 10.35 9.64 2.05
N PHE A 185 9.61 10.38 1.22
CA PHE A 185 10.11 11.61 0.57
C PHE A 185 10.64 12.63 1.57
N TYR A 186 9.97 12.79 2.71
CA TYR A 186 10.41 13.68 3.79
C TYR A 186 11.46 13.06 4.74
N GLY A 187 11.92 11.83 4.48
CA GLY A 187 12.98 11.16 5.24
C GLY A 187 12.56 10.61 6.61
N TYR A 188 11.27 10.31 6.80
CA TYR A 188 10.73 9.75 8.04
C TYR A 188 10.64 8.22 7.98
N THR A 189 10.94 7.57 9.10
CA THR A 189 10.92 6.09 9.23
C THR A 189 9.64 5.55 9.84
N THR A 190 8.73 6.42 10.28
CA THR A 190 7.43 6.05 10.84
C THR A 190 6.35 6.90 10.18
N MET A 191 5.26 6.25 9.80
CA MET A 191 4.10 6.92 9.23
C MET A 191 2.84 6.43 9.93
N GLY A 192 1.79 7.23 9.85
CA GLY A 192 0.50 6.87 10.39
C GLY A 192 -0.65 7.49 9.62
N THR A 193 -1.76 6.76 9.59
CA THR A 193 -3.02 7.21 9.02
C THR A 193 -4.06 7.36 10.12
N GLU A 194 -4.79 8.47 10.13
CA GLU A 194 -5.81 8.80 11.13
C GLU A 194 -7.08 9.33 10.44
N PHE A 195 -8.24 9.06 11.05
CA PHE A 195 -9.53 9.66 10.70
C PHE A 195 -9.96 9.52 9.22
N GLY A 196 -9.47 8.50 8.52
CA GLY A 196 -9.83 8.21 7.14
C GLY A 196 -9.15 9.09 6.09
N ASP A 197 -8.63 10.26 6.46
CA ASP A 197 -8.02 11.22 5.52
C ASP A 197 -6.82 12.00 6.05
N GLU A 198 -6.26 11.63 7.21
CA GLU A 198 -5.05 12.27 7.71
C GLU A 198 -3.82 11.38 7.54
N CYS A 199 -2.69 12.03 7.26
CA CYS A 199 -1.39 11.40 7.09
C CYS A 199 -0.37 12.06 8.00
N TRP A 200 0.37 11.25 8.75
CA TRP A 200 1.31 11.70 9.76
C TRP A 200 2.66 11.00 9.60
N CYS A 201 3.75 11.74 9.80
CA CYS A 201 5.13 11.27 9.70
C CYS A 201 5.91 11.55 10.99
N GLY A 202 6.85 10.66 11.31
CA GLY A 202 7.76 10.77 12.45
C GLY A 202 8.86 9.71 12.38
N ASN A 203 9.67 9.60 13.43
CA ASN A 203 10.73 8.59 13.51
C ASN A 203 10.53 7.59 14.65
N ASP A 204 9.57 7.85 15.53
CA ASP A 204 9.16 6.99 16.62
C ASP A 204 7.74 7.39 17.07
N THR A 205 7.09 6.52 17.84
CA THR A 205 5.75 6.77 18.43
C THR A 205 5.82 7.35 19.85
N GLY A 206 7.02 7.71 20.32
CA GLY A 206 7.27 8.21 21.66
C GLY A 206 6.76 7.28 22.76
N SER A 207 5.85 7.79 23.59
CA SER A 207 5.18 7.05 24.68
C SER A 207 3.70 6.78 24.38
N ALA A 208 3.28 6.85 23.11
CA ALA A 208 1.91 6.56 22.73
C ALA A 208 1.54 5.11 23.10
N ALA A 209 0.33 4.95 23.64
CA ALA A 209 -0.17 3.63 24.02
C ALA A 209 -0.70 2.89 22.79
N GLN A 210 -0.22 1.67 22.57
CA GLN A 210 -0.81 0.75 21.60
C GLN A 210 -2.14 0.20 22.14
N VAL A 211 -3.15 0.13 21.28
CA VAL A 211 -4.50 -0.36 21.58
C VAL A 211 -4.89 -1.48 20.61
N ALA A 212 -6.11 -2.00 20.71
CA ALA A 212 -6.56 -3.06 19.81
C ALA A 212 -6.64 -2.54 18.36
N ASP A 213 -6.22 -3.36 17.40
CA ASP A 213 -6.25 -2.97 15.98
C ASP A 213 -7.66 -2.67 15.47
N THR A 214 -8.69 -3.20 16.13
CA THR A 214 -10.10 -2.90 15.84
C THR A 214 -10.49 -1.45 16.15
N GLU A 215 -9.72 -0.75 17.00
CA GLU A 215 -9.92 0.69 17.26
C GLU A 215 -9.38 1.56 16.11
N CYS A 216 -8.66 0.99 15.14
CA CYS A 216 -8.17 1.68 13.94
C CYS A 216 -8.88 1.16 12.66
N ALA A 217 -10.15 0.79 12.77
CA ALA A 217 -10.90 0.12 11.71
C ALA A 217 -11.63 1.07 10.74
N MET A 218 -11.40 2.37 10.80
CA MET A 218 -11.94 3.31 9.81
C MET A 218 -11.26 3.08 8.45
N THR A 219 -12.03 2.95 7.37
CA THR A 219 -11.50 2.86 6.01
C THR A 219 -10.95 4.22 5.55
N CYS A 220 -10.02 4.21 4.60
CA CYS A 220 -9.55 5.46 4.01
C CYS A 220 -10.60 6.06 3.07
N ASN A 221 -10.85 7.36 3.17
CA ASN A 221 -11.84 8.10 2.37
C ASN A 221 -11.60 7.96 0.85
N ALA A 222 -10.33 7.91 0.45
CA ALA A 222 -9.94 7.83 -0.96
C ALA A 222 -9.72 6.40 -1.46
N ASN A 223 -9.46 5.44 -0.56
CA ASN A 223 -9.27 4.04 -0.91
C ASN A 223 -9.74 3.11 0.21
N ARG A 224 -10.93 2.54 0.00
CA ARG A 224 -11.62 1.70 0.98
C ARG A 224 -11.01 0.30 1.17
N ASP A 225 -9.99 -0.06 0.38
CA ASP A 225 -9.24 -1.31 0.54
C ASP A 225 -8.29 -1.29 1.76
N TYR A 226 -8.12 -0.12 2.40
CA TYR A 226 -7.19 0.11 3.50
C TYR A 226 -7.89 0.69 4.73
N PHE A 227 -7.33 0.38 5.91
CA PHE A 227 -7.66 1.08 7.15
C PHE A 227 -6.79 2.34 7.32
N CYS A 228 -7.41 3.44 7.72
CA CYS A 228 -6.82 4.75 7.98
C CYS A 228 -7.13 5.26 9.40
N GLY A 229 -6.96 4.39 10.40
CA GLY A 229 -7.07 4.75 11.81
C GLY A 229 -8.52 4.85 12.28
N ASP A 230 -8.80 5.80 13.17
CA ASP A 230 -10.12 6.28 13.60
C ASP A 230 -9.90 7.63 14.34
N ALA A 231 -10.93 8.25 14.92
CA ALA A 231 -10.79 9.45 15.72
C ALA A 231 -9.86 9.22 16.93
N ASN A 232 -8.74 9.95 17.01
CA ASN A 232 -7.73 9.80 18.06
C ASN A 232 -7.07 8.40 18.05
N ARG A 233 -7.05 7.74 16.88
CA ARG A 233 -6.52 6.39 16.68
C ARG A 233 -5.70 6.36 15.40
N LEU A 234 -4.40 6.21 15.56
CA LEU A 234 -3.43 6.24 14.48
C LEU A 234 -3.04 4.81 14.11
N SER A 235 -3.31 4.41 12.87
CA SER A 235 -2.75 3.20 12.28
C SER A 235 -1.28 3.46 11.99
N VAL A 236 -0.36 2.88 12.76
CA VAL A 236 1.07 3.15 12.63
C VAL A 236 1.77 2.08 11.80
N TYR A 237 2.68 2.52 10.96
CA TYR A 237 3.57 1.69 10.17
C TYR A 237 5.02 2.14 10.37
N HIS A 238 5.93 1.19 10.45
CA HIS A 238 7.36 1.46 10.48
C HIS A 238 7.98 1.06 9.15
N ASN A 239 8.85 1.94 8.66
CA ASN A 239 9.74 1.63 7.56
C ASN A 239 10.81 0.70 8.11
N ASN A 240 10.73 -0.56 7.70
CA ASN A 240 11.73 -1.57 7.91
C ASN A 240 12.26 -1.96 6.53
N PRO A 241 12.99 -1.05 5.85
CA PRO A 241 13.66 -1.45 4.63
C PRO A 241 14.53 -2.67 4.97
N PRO A 242 14.70 -3.65 4.06
CA PRO A 242 15.76 -4.64 4.22
C PRO A 242 16.96 -3.81 4.61
N GLN A 243 17.53 -4.12 5.77
CA GLN A 243 18.62 -3.33 6.29
C GLN A 243 19.71 -3.43 5.23
N GLU A 244 19.78 -2.43 4.35
CA GLU A 244 20.76 -2.42 3.28
C GLU A 244 22.04 -2.04 4.00
N THR A 245 22.68 -3.05 4.60
CA THR A 245 24.03 -2.95 5.09
C THR A 245 24.92 -2.87 3.87
N TYR A 246 24.81 -1.77 3.13
CA TYR A 246 25.83 -1.39 2.19
C TYR A 246 27.09 -1.16 3.01
N SER A 247 28.09 -1.97 2.75
CA SER A 247 29.42 -1.72 3.25
C SER A 247 29.86 -0.37 2.70
N SER A 248 30.18 0.59 3.59
CA SER A 248 30.85 1.83 3.18
C SER A 248 32.23 1.57 2.56
N GLU A 249 32.76 0.37 2.74
CA GLU A 249 34.00 -0.09 2.14
C GLU A 249 33.70 -0.84 0.83
N CYS A 250 34.36 -0.38 -0.23
CA CYS A 250 34.41 -1.09 -1.51
C CYS A 250 34.92 -2.52 -1.28
N LEU A 251 34.37 -3.48 -2.03
CA LEU A 251 34.87 -4.85 -1.99
C LEU A 251 36.34 -4.89 -2.40
N ASP A 252 37.24 -5.32 -1.52
CA ASP A 252 38.61 -5.68 -1.91
C ASP A 252 38.50 -6.91 -2.82
N LEU A 253 38.51 -6.66 -4.13
CA LEU A 253 38.42 -7.69 -5.16
C LEU A 253 39.78 -8.39 -5.26
N ASN A 254 40.14 -9.15 -4.22
CA ASN A 254 40.96 -10.34 -4.38
C ASN A 254 40.13 -11.37 -5.15
N VAL A 255 40.00 -11.11 -6.46
CA VAL A 255 39.02 -11.67 -7.37
C VAL A 255 38.95 -13.20 -7.23
N PRO A 256 37.83 -13.77 -6.75
CA PRO A 256 37.63 -15.22 -6.83
C PRO A 256 37.75 -15.64 -8.29
N SER A 257 38.39 -16.77 -8.59
CA SER A 257 38.70 -17.20 -9.97
C SER A 257 37.47 -17.36 -10.90
N TRP A 258 36.26 -17.30 -10.33
CA TRP A 258 34.98 -17.37 -11.04
C TRP A 258 34.36 -15.99 -11.38
N LEU A 259 34.82 -14.88 -10.81
CA LEU A 259 34.29 -13.53 -11.07
C LEU A 259 35.25 -12.76 -11.99
N ASN A 260 35.10 -12.86 -13.31
CA ASN A 260 36.00 -12.16 -14.24
C ASN A 260 35.54 -10.70 -14.49
N ILE A 261 35.97 -9.77 -13.61
CA ILE A 261 35.65 -8.33 -13.72
C ILE A 261 36.43 -7.58 -14.81
N SER A 262 37.13 -8.28 -15.71
CA SER A 262 37.87 -7.63 -16.81
C SER A 262 36.95 -7.16 -17.94
N ASN A 263 35.72 -7.68 -17.97
CA ASN A 263 34.65 -7.34 -18.91
C ASN A 263 33.31 -7.71 -18.26
N PHE A 264 32.72 -6.78 -17.54
CA PHE A 264 31.38 -6.92 -16.98
C PHE A 264 30.44 -5.88 -17.58
N THR A 265 29.15 -6.14 -17.50
CA THR A 265 28.09 -5.21 -17.85
C THR A 265 27.39 -4.70 -16.59
N LEU A 266 26.82 -3.50 -16.67
CA LEU A 266 25.92 -3.02 -15.62
C LEU A 266 24.48 -3.37 -16.02
N PHE A 267 23.70 -3.86 -15.07
CA PHE A 267 22.28 -4.13 -15.26
C PHE A 267 21.48 -3.40 -14.19
N ALA A 268 20.58 -2.49 -14.60
CA ALA A 268 19.67 -1.85 -13.67
C ALA A 268 18.42 -2.71 -13.50
N SER A 269 18.09 -3.06 -12.26
CA SER A 269 16.89 -3.81 -11.91
C SER A 269 16.03 -2.97 -10.96
N PRO A 270 14.71 -2.88 -11.18
CA PRO A 270 13.80 -2.22 -10.25
C PRO A 270 13.95 -2.79 -8.83
N LYS A 271 13.99 -1.92 -7.82
CA LYS A 271 13.94 -2.36 -6.41
C LYS A 271 12.63 -3.08 -6.07
N GLU A 272 11.55 -2.68 -6.74
CA GLU A 272 10.21 -3.24 -6.56
C GLU A 272 9.73 -4.00 -7.80
N PRO A 273 9.06 -5.15 -7.65
CA PRO A 273 8.53 -5.90 -8.79
C PRO A 273 7.51 -5.07 -9.59
N PRO A 274 7.50 -5.16 -10.93
CA PRO A 274 6.51 -4.46 -11.74
C PRO A 274 5.09 -4.92 -11.39
N THR A 275 4.21 -3.96 -11.07
CA THR A 275 2.83 -4.20 -10.60
C THR A 275 1.85 -4.59 -11.71
N SER A 276 2.28 -4.55 -12.97
CA SER A 276 1.44 -4.85 -14.14
C SER A 276 2.19 -5.64 -15.20
N SER A 277 1.45 -6.45 -15.96
CA SER A 277 1.99 -7.16 -17.12
C SER A 277 2.46 -6.15 -18.17
N GLY A 278 3.77 -6.01 -18.33
CA GLY A 278 4.40 -5.02 -19.22
C GLY A 278 5.15 -3.89 -18.50
N GLY A 279 5.24 -3.92 -17.16
CA GLY A 279 6.16 -3.03 -16.43
C GLY A 279 7.62 -3.28 -16.78
N TRP A 280 8.48 -2.30 -16.56
CA TRP A 280 9.91 -2.39 -16.84
C TRP A 280 10.57 -3.35 -15.83
N GLU A 281 11.14 -4.46 -16.33
CA GLU A 281 11.77 -5.52 -15.52
C GLU A 281 13.28 -5.28 -15.27
N GLY A 282 13.82 -4.21 -15.86
CA GLY A 282 15.25 -3.91 -15.84
C GLY A 282 15.85 -3.83 -17.24
N SER A 283 17.09 -3.36 -17.33
CA SER A 283 17.82 -3.26 -18.60
C SER A 283 19.33 -3.21 -18.39
N THR A 284 20.07 -3.79 -19.35
CA THR A 284 21.51 -3.56 -19.47
C THR A 284 21.78 -2.08 -19.72
N LEU A 285 22.71 -1.53 -18.95
CA LEU A 285 23.13 -0.14 -19.05
C LEU A 285 24.26 0.02 -20.06
N HIS A 286 24.27 1.18 -20.69
CA HIS A 286 25.19 1.56 -21.74
C HIS A 286 25.74 2.96 -21.52
N ILE A 287 26.84 3.30 -22.20
CA ILE A 287 27.31 4.68 -22.28
C ILE A 287 26.84 5.33 -23.58
N ILE A 288 26.49 6.61 -23.46
CA ILE A 288 26.07 7.45 -24.58
C ILE A 288 26.88 8.75 -24.52
N ASP A 289 27.41 9.20 -25.65
CA ASP A 289 28.04 10.53 -25.73
C ASP A 289 26.97 11.61 -25.83
N ILE A 290 27.07 12.64 -24.97
CA ILE A 290 26.09 13.73 -24.89
C ILE A 290 26.66 15.07 -25.34
N LEU A 291 27.97 15.27 -25.23
CA LEU A 291 28.61 16.54 -25.56
C LEU A 291 30.07 16.29 -25.94
N VAL A 292 30.52 16.96 -27.00
CA VAL A 292 31.95 17.08 -27.33
C VAL A 292 32.32 18.55 -27.17
N ASP A 293 33.29 18.83 -26.30
CA ASP A 293 33.83 20.18 -26.07
C ASP A 293 35.36 20.15 -26.20
N GLY A 294 35.86 20.66 -27.32
CA GLY A 294 37.28 20.60 -27.64
C GLY A 294 37.77 19.17 -27.80
N ASP A 295 38.70 18.75 -26.93
CA ASP A 295 39.26 17.40 -26.88
C ASP A 295 38.58 16.50 -25.84
N ALA A 296 37.53 17.01 -25.17
CA ALA A 296 36.77 16.27 -24.18
C ALA A 296 35.43 15.78 -24.74
N THR A 297 35.12 14.51 -24.51
CA THR A 297 33.78 13.96 -24.73
C THR A 297 33.16 13.64 -23.38
N TYR A 298 31.95 14.14 -23.15
CA TYR A 298 31.13 13.82 -21.99
C TYR A 298 30.12 12.77 -22.38
N SER A 299 29.99 11.76 -21.53
CA SER A 299 29.13 10.63 -21.77
C SER A 299 28.36 10.29 -20.49
N LEU A 300 27.16 9.70 -20.60
CA LEU A 300 26.36 9.30 -19.45
C LEU A 300 25.95 7.82 -19.50
N ILE A 301 25.58 7.26 -18.35
CA ILE A 301 24.99 5.92 -18.24
C ILE A 301 23.49 5.97 -18.54
N SER A 302 23.03 5.14 -19.46
CA SER A 302 21.65 5.14 -19.94
C SER A 302 21.20 3.75 -20.39
N ALA A 303 19.90 3.56 -20.52
CA ALA A 303 19.29 2.40 -21.14
C ALA A 303 18.13 2.81 -22.05
N CYS A 304 17.72 1.89 -22.92
CA CYS A 304 16.48 2.05 -23.67
C CYS A 304 15.88 0.70 -24.04
N GLN A 305 14.59 0.55 -23.78
CA GLN A 305 13.85 -0.70 -23.97
C GLN A 305 13.59 -1.01 -25.46
N ASP A 306 13.36 0.02 -26.29
CA ASP A 306 12.89 -0.12 -27.68
C ASP A 306 13.76 0.59 -28.72
N CYS A 307 14.97 1.01 -28.36
CA CYS A 307 15.85 1.75 -29.26
C CYS A 307 16.65 0.80 -30.14
N ASN A 308 16.48 0.89 -31.46
CA ASN A 308 17.33 0.20 -32.43
C ASN A 308 18.63 0.99 -32.67
N VAL A 309 19.49 1.06 -31.65
CA VAL A 309 20.76 1.79 -31.71
C VAL A 309 21.92 0.90 -31.26
N THR A 310 23.08 1.09 -31.87
CA THR A 310 24.33 0.47 -31.42
C THR A 310 24.90 1.28 -30.26
N TRP A 311 24.84 0.70 -29.07
CA TRP A 311 25.37 1.31 -27.86
C TRP A 311 26.86 1.04 -27.68
N LEU A 312 27.58 1.97 -27.02
CA LEU A 312 28.94 1.72 -26.58
C LEU A 312 28.89 0.79 -25.36
N GLY A 313 29.70 -0.27 -25.41
CA GLY A 313 29.94 -1.13 -24.26
C GLY A 313 30.69 -0.34 -23.19
N LEU A 314 30.20 -0.43 -21.96
CA LEU A 314 30.86 0.06 -20.77
C LEU A 314 31.65 -1.11 -20.18
N SER A 315 32.98 -1.05 -20.24
CA SER A 315 33.85 -1.97 -19.52
C SER A 315 34.50 -1.22 -18.38
N PHE A 316 34.50 -1.78 -17.18
CA PHE A 316 35.37 -1.26 -16.13
C PHE A 316 36.55 -2.19 -15.90
N SER A 317 37.72 -1.61 -15.67
CA SER A 317 38.83 -2.36 -15.10
C SER A 317 38.77 -2.24 -13.58
N GLY A 318 38.72 -3.38 -12.90
CA GLY A 318 38.85 -3.43 -11.45
C GLY A 318 40.29 -3.15 -11.03
N THR A 319 40.49 -2.24 -10.08
CA THR A 319 41.71 -2.29 -9.27
C THR A 319 41.53 -3.37 -8.21
N GLY A 320 42.62 -3.91 -7.65
CA GLY A 320 42.51 -4.86 -6.53
C GLY A 320 41.67 -4.33 -5.36
N ALA A 321 41.47 -3.02 -5.25
CA ALA A 321 40.66 -2.36 -4.22
C ALA A 321 39.16 -2.18 -4.56
N GLY A 322 38.62 -2.85 -5.59
CA GLY A 322 37.17 -2.83 -5.89
C GLY A 322 36.66 -1.64 -6.69
N TYR A 323 37.54 -0.69 -6.97
CA TYR A 323 37.23 0.47 -7.78
C TYR A 323 37.04 0.13 -9.24
N LEU A 324 36.11 0.85 -9.87
CA LEU A 324 35.74 0.65 -11.25
C LEU A 324 36.24 1.80 -12.13
N ILE A 325 37.12 1.51 -13.09
CA ILE A 325 37.62 2.50 -14.07
C ILE A 325 36.88 2.31 -15.39
N PRO A 326 35.96 3.21 -15.78
CA PRO A 326 35.19 3.06 -16.99
C PRO A 326 36.07 3.22 -18.23
N SER A 327 35.77 2.42 -19.24
CA SER A 327 36.38 2.44 -20.55
C SER A 327 35.33 2.07 -21.57
N VAL A 328 35.44 2.63 -22.78
CA VAL A 328 34.58 2.23 -23.90
C VAL A 328 35.24 1.09 -24.66
N SER A 329 34.49 0.10 -25.12
CA SER A 329 35.06 -0.94 -25.98
C SER A 329 35.31 -0.35 -27.39
N SER A 330 36.54 0.01 -27.74
CA SER A 330 36.91 0.49 -29.10
C SER A 330 37.99 -0.39 -29.76
N PRO A 331 37.95 -0.56 -31.10
CA PRO A 331 38.98 -1.31 -31.84
C PRO A 331 40.39 -0.70 -31.77
N GLU A 332 40.50 0.60 -31.41
CA GLU A 332 41.75 1.37 -31.47
C GLU A 332 42.42 1.54 -30.09
N GLY A 333 41.88 0.91 -29.05
CA GLY A 333 42.29 1.13 -27.66
C GLY A 333 41.64 2.40 -27.13
N ALA A 334 40.62 2.24 -26.29
CA ALA A 334 39.88 3.38 -25.79
C ALA A 334 40.63 4.14 -24.69
N PRO A 335 40.55 5.48 -24.67
CA PRO A 335 41.04 6.25 -23.54
C PRO A 335 40.24 5.90 -22.27
N PRO A 336 40.90 5.83 -21.10
CA PRO A 336 40.21 5.76 -19.81
C PRO A 336 39.21 6.91 -19.66
N MET A 337 38.07 6.63 -19.05
CA MET A 337 37.09 7.66 -18.71
C MET A 337 37.28 8.13 -17.28
N LEU A 338 37.11 9.43 -17.05
CA LEU A 338 37.11 10.04 -15.73
C LEU A 338 35.66 10.14 -15.24
N SER A 339 35.38 9.57 -14.07
CA SER A 339 34.14 9.85 -13.36
C SER A 339 34.16 11.28 -12.85
N LEU A 340 33.12 12.06 -13.16
CA LEU A 340 32.87 13.31 -12.49
C LEU A 340 32.21 13.05 -11.13
N ASN A 341 32.26 14.04 -10.23
CA ASN A 341 31.58 13.95 -8.93
C ASN A 341 30.09 13.68 -9.12
N LEU A 342 29.53 12.82 -8.28
CA LEU A 342 28.10 12.61 -8.25
C LEU A 342 27.45 13.85 -7.65
N ILE A 343 26.39 14.32 -8.31
CA ILE A 343 25.59 15.44 -7.87
C ILE A 343 24.15 14.92 -7.85
N ALA A 344 23.49 15.09 -6.71
CA ALA A 344 22.09 14.73 -6.56
C ALA A 344 21.25 15.33 -7.70
N GLY A 345 20.44 14.48 -8.32
CA GLY A 345 19.58 14.80 -9.44
C GLY A 345 20.25 14.80 -10.82
N ILE A 346 21.58 14.60 -10.89
CA ILE A 346 22.31 14.56 -12.16
C ILE A 346 22.59 13.11 -12.58
N SER A 347 22.53 12.86 -13.89
CA SER A 347 22.90 11.56 -14.46
C SER A 347 24.39 11.28 -14.22
N VAL A 348 24.78 10.01 -14.13
CA VAL A 348 26.20 9.64 -14.01
C VAL A 348 26.98 10.10 -15.24
N VAL A 349 27.88 11.09 -15.09
CA VAL A 349 28.68 11.64 -16.19
C VAL A 349 30.13 11.20 -16.12
N PHE A 350 30.61 10.72 -17.26
CA PHE A 350 32.01 10.43 -17.52
C PHE A 350 32.59 11.42 -18.52
N GLN A 351 33.89 11.70 -18.38
CA GLN A 351 34.65 12.52 -19.32
C GLN A 351 35.80 11.72 -19.90
N THR A 352 35.93 11.67 -21.22
CA THR A 352 37.11 11.18 -21.93
C THR A 352 37.90 12.34 -22.52
N ARG A 353 39.23 12.22 -22.54
CA ARG A 353 40.14 13.19 -23.17
C ARG A 353 41.24 12.48 -23.94
N ALA A 354 41.75 13.14 -24.99
CA ALA A 354 42.88 12.65 -25.78
C ALA A 354 44.19 12.55 -24.97
N THR A 355 44.36 13.41 -23.95
CA THR A 355 45.46 13.36 -22.98
C THR A 355 44.92 13.43 -21.56
N ILE A 356 45.18 12.39 -20.78
CA ILE A 356 44.84 12.31 -19.36
C ILE A 356 45.98 12.96 -18.56
N PRO A 357 45.71 13.97 -17.72
CA PRO A 357 46.74 14.51 -16.82
C PRO A 357 47.27 13.41 -15.89
N ASN A 358 48.59 13.32 -15.72
CA ASN A 358 49.22 12.32 -14.84
C ASN A 358 48.88 12.49 -13.34
N ASP A 359 48.16 13.56 -12.99
CA ASP A 359 47.93 14.02 -11.62
C ASP A 359 46.46 13.90 -11.19
N LEU A 360 45.67 13.04 -11.84
CA LEU A 360 44.29 12.84 -11.42
C LEU A 360 44.24 12.20 -10.03
N PRO A 361 43.38 12.69 -9.13
CA PRO A 361 43.15 12.04 -7.86
C PRO A 361 42.70 10.60 -8.10
N ASP A 362 43.30 9.64 -7.39
CA ASP A 362 43.01 8.19 -7.42
C ASP A 362 41.59 7.81 -6.93
N TYR A 363 40.61 8.71 -7.04
CA TYR A 363 39.25 8.49 -6.53
C TYR A 363 38.28 8.27 -7.68
N PRO A 364 38.14 7.03 -8.18
CA PRO A 364 36.96 6.67 -8.93
C PRO A 364 35.78 6.73 -7.95
N ASN A 365 34.80 7.57 -8.27
CA ASN A 365 33.60 7.78 -7.45
C ASN A 365 32.71 6.53 -7.36
N PHE A 366 33.11 5.45 -8.04
CA PHE A 366 32.35 4.22 -8.16
C PHE A 366 33.18 3.02 -7.74
N CYS A 367 32.55 2.14 -6.99
CA CYS A 367 33.10 0.83 -6.68
C CYS A 367 32.00 -0.21 -6.54
N THR A 368 32.40 -1.47 -6.40
CA THR A 368 31.46 -2.54 -6.11
C THR A 368 31.33 -2.76 -4.61
N VAL A 369 30.11 -3.00 -4.16
CA VAL A 369 29.82 -3.45 -2.79
C VAL A 369 29.10 -4.80 -2.82
N ALA A 370 29.10 -5.49 -1.67
CA ALA A 370 28.44 -6.77 -1.53
C ALA A 370 26.95 -6.66 -1.89
N ASN A 371 26.39 -7.75 -2.41
CA ASN A 371 24.95 -7.88 -2.58
C ASN A 371 24.25 -7.59 -1.24
N PRO A 372 23.37 -6.57 -1.16
CA PRO A 372 22.70 -6.21 0.08
C PRO A 372 21.58 -7.21 0.46
N TYR A 373 21.16 -8.08 -0.48
CA TYR A 373 20.06 -8.99 -0.27
C TYR A 373 20.51 -10.41 0.14
N PRO A 374 19.71 -11.12 0.95
CA PRO A 374 19.95 -12.54 1.22
C PRO A 374 19.95 -13.36 -0.08
N SER A 375 20.89 -14.31 -0.19
CA SER A 375 20.96 -15.24 -1.32
C SER A 375 19.64 -15.97 -1.53
N GLY A 376 19.12 -15.98 -2.77
CA GLY A 376 17.87 -16.65 -3.12
C GLY A 376 16.58 -15.92 -2.68
N SER A 377 16.68 -14.65 -2.31
CA SER A 377 15.53 -13.82 -1.89
C SER A 377 14.59 -13.41 -3.04
N GLY A 378 14.99 -13.61 -4.31
CA GLY A 378 14.18 -13.28 -5.49
C GLY A 378 14.15 -11.79 -5.86
N TYR A 379 14.72 -10.92 -5.02
CA TYR A 379 14.88 -9.48 -5.30
C TYR A 379 16.05 -9.18 -6.25
N SER A 380 16.94 -10.14 -6.45
CA SER A 380 18.07 -9.98 -7.35
C SER A 380 17.98 -10.90 -8.57
N PRO A 381 18.24 -10.37 -9.78
CA PRO A 381 18.50 -11.21 -10.96
C PRO A 381 19.77 -12.05 -10.80
N THR A 382 20.74 -11.65 -9.95
CA THR A 382 22.02 -12.37 -9.74
C THR A 382 22.51 -12.34 -8.28
N ASP A 383 23.28 -13.33 -7.84
CA ASP A 383 24.00 -13.24 -6.54
C ASP A 383 25.24 -12.31 -6.60
N GLY A 384 25.34 -11.43 -7.62
CA GLY A 384 26.49 -10.58 -7.91
C GLY A 384 26.59 -9.31 -7.05
N PRO A 385 27.70 -8.56 -7.12
CA PRO A 385 27.84 -7.30 -6.40
C PRO A 385 27.05 -6.15 -7.08
N VAL A 386 26.84 -5.06 -6.35
CA VAL A 386 26.14 -3.86 -6.84
C VAL A 386 27.08 -2.66 -6.93
N LEU A 387 26.74 -1.71 -7.80
CA LEU A 387 27.45 -0.44 -7.99
C LEU A 387 27.13 0.53 -6.86
N GLN A 388 28.17 0.96 -6.15
CA GLN A 388 28.13 2.06 -5.20
C GLN A 388 28.74 3.31 -5.83
N GLY A 389 28.14 4.47 -5.55
CA GLY A 389 28.70 5.79 -5.88
C GLY A 389 28.62 6.75 -4.68
N ASP A 390 29.71 7.43 -4.34
CA ASP A 390 29.76 8.36 -3.18
C ASP A 390 29.18 7.75 -1.88
N TYR A 391 29.51 6.48 -1.60
CA TYR A 391 29.03 5.70 -0.44
C TYR A 391 27.54 5.33 -0.46
N HIS A 392 26.85 5.51 -1.59
CA HIS A 392 25.46 5.15 -1.79
C HIS A 392 25.32 4.13 -2.92
N ALA A 393 24.76 2.97 -2.62
CA ALA A 393 24.36 1.97 -3.62
C ALA A 393 22.83 1.89 -3.78
N ASP A 394 22.09 2.52 -2.87
CA ASP A 394 20.62 2.69 -2.87
C ASP A 394 20.12 3.93 -3.59
N ALA A 395 21.00 4.86 -3.91
CA ALA A 395 20.64 6.17 -4.39
C ALA A 395 20.33 6.24 -5.89
N TRP A 396 20.17 5.09 -6.57
CA TRP A 396 20.01 5.05 -8.02
C TRP A 396 18.55 5.01 -8.45
N ALA A 397 18.24 5.75 -9.52
CA ALA A 397 17.00 5.59 -10.24
C ALA A 397 17.20 5.69 -11.76
N MET A 398 16.36 4.98 -12.51
CA MET A 398 16.23 5.14 -13.95
C MET A 398 15.12 6.15 -14.24
N CYS A 399 15.51 7.29 -14.80
CA CYS A 399 14.59 8.40 -15.05
C CYS A 399 14.34 8.59 -16.56
N PRO A 400 13.07 8.64 -17.02
CA PRO A 400 12.74 8.99 -18.39
C PRO A 400 13.30 10.37 -18.76
N ASN A 401 14.19 10.42 -19.75
CA ASN A 401 14.73 11.69 -20.21
C ASN A 401 13.80 12.33 -21.24
N ILE A 402 13.04 13.33 -20.79
CA ILE A 402 12.04 14.03 -21.62
C ILE A 402 12.66 14.96 -22.68
N SER A 403 13.94 15.29 -22.53
CA SER A 403 14.70 16.17 -23.41
C SER A 403 15.53 15.39 -24.45
N ALA A 404 15.58 14.06 -24.35
CA ALA A 404 16.44 13.21 -25.14
C ALA A 404 15.79 12.69 -26.42
N VAL A 405 16.64 12.40 -27.42
CA VAL A 405 16.28 11.64 -28.62
C VAL A 405 17.16 10.38 -28.66
N PRO A 406 16.59 9.18 -28.88
CA PRO A 406 15.17 8.88 -29.10
C PRO A 406 14.29 9.05 -27.85
N ALA A 407 12.99 9.29 -28.09
CA ALA A 407 11.98 9.24 -27.03
C ALA A 407 11.97 7.82 -26.45
N ASN A 408 11.93 7.71 -25.11
CA ASN A 408 12.06 6.47 -24.31
C ASN A 408 13.49 6.12 -23.83
N ARG A 409 14.42 7.07 -23.87
CA ARG A 409 15.70 6.93 -23.20
C ARG A 409 15.53 7.07 -21.68
N LEU A 410 16.10 6.14 -20.91
CA LEU A 410 16.14 6.17 -19.46
C LEU A 410 17.58 6.46 -19.01
N ASP A 411 17.80 7.55 -18.30
CA ASP A 411 19.14 7.88 -17.79
C ASP A 411 19.27 7.44 -16.32
N LEU A 412 20.44 6.89 -15.96
CA LEU A 412 20.74 6.55 -14.57
C LEU A 412 21.07 7.82 -13.81
N VAL A 413 20.26 8.16 -12.80
CA VAL A 413 20.35 9.37 -11.99
C VAL A 413 20.64 9.01 -10.54
N SER A 414 21.61 9.68 -9.92
CA SER A 414 21.83 9.61 -8.47
C SER A 414 20.89 10.57 -7.75
N GLN A 415 20.17 10.10 -6.73
CA GLN A 415 19.27 10.88 -5.87
C GLN A 415 18.38 11.85 -6.68
N PRO A 416 17.46 11.34 -7.53
CA PRO A 416 16.58 12.19 -8.35
C PRO A 416 15.91 13.31 -7.54
N GLN A 417 15.79 14.49 -8.15
CA GLN A 417 15.25 15.68 -7.49
C GLN A 417 13.95 16.13 -8.17
N PRO A 418 12.98 16.70 -7.42
CA PRO A 418 11.83 17.36 -8.00
C PRO A 418 12.25 18.56 -8.86
N ASP A 419 11.37 18.99 -9.77
CA ASP A 419 11.54 20.15 -10.65
C ASP A 419 12.80 20.13 -11.54
N HIS A 420 13.30 18.93 -11.89
CA HIS A 420 14.47 18.80 -12.75
C HIS A 420 14.12 19.03 -14.23
N PRO A 421 14.96 19.75 -15.01
CA PRO A 421 14.64 20.11 -16.39
C PRO A 421 14.58 18.93 -17.38
N ASN A 422 15.12 17.77 -17.02
CA ASN A 422 15.29 16.64 -17.94
C ASN A 422 14.50 15.37 -17.57
N TYR A 423 13.79 15.36 -16.44
CA TYR A 423 12.94 14.24 -16.05
C TYR A 423 11.88 14.69 -15.05
N ASN A 424 10.79 13.93 -14.95
CA ASN A 424 9.84 14.04 -13.85
C ASN A 424 10.23 13.03 -12.77
N VAL A 425 10.40 13.49 -11.52
CA VAL A 425 10.83 12.63 -10.40
C VAL A 425 9.83 11.52 -10.09
N GLU A 426 8.53 11.79 -10.30
CA GLU A 426 7.45 10.81 -10.09
C GLU A 426 7.47 9.68 -11.11
N GLU A 427 8.16 9.87 -12.24
CA GLU A 427 8.32 8.87 -13.30
C GLU A 427 9.66 8.13 -13.20
N CYS A 428 10.53 8.50 -12.25
CA CYS A 428 11.78 7.80 -12.01
C CYS A 428 11.54 6.49 -11.27
N ILE A 429 12.20 5.42 -11.72
CA ILE A 429 12.10 4.10 -11.13
C ILE A 429 13.33 3.85 -10.25
N PRO A 430 13.19 3.66 -8.92
CA PRO A 430 14.31 3.27 -8.06
C PRO A 430 14.88 1.92 -8.49
N VAL A 431 16.21 1.82 -8.57
CA VAL A 431 16.89 0.61 -9.05
C VAL A 431 18.07 0.23 -8.18
N ASP A 432 18.39 -1.06 -8.19
CA ASP A 432 19.74 -1.54 -7.93
C ASP A 432 20.50 -1.68 -9.25
N VAL A 433 21.80 -1.37 -9.21
CA VAL A 433 22.67 -1.49 -10.38
C VAL A 433 23.65 -2.64 -10.17
N TRP A 434 23.36 -3.76 -10.81
CA TRP A 434 24.11 -5.01 -10.73
C TRP A 434 25.33 -5.00 -11.64
N VAL A 435 26.38 -5.69 -11.20
CA VAL A 435 27.63 -5.89 -11.95
C VAL A 435 27.68 -7.35 -12.42
N GLU A 436 27.46 -7.58 -13.72
CA GLU A 436 27.28 -8.91 -14.35
C GLU A 436 28.40 -9.33 -15.29
#